data_AF-A0A0B1RV02-F1
#
_entry.id   AF-A0A0B1RV02-F1
#
_cell.length_a   1.000
_cell.length_b   1.000
_cell.length_c   1.000
_cell.angle_alpha   90.00
_cell.angle_beta   90.00
_cell.angle_gamma   90.00
#
_symmetry.space_group_name_H-M   'P 1'
#
loop_
_entity.id
_entity.type
_entity.pdbx_description
1 polymer ?
#
loop_
_entity_poly.entity_id
_entity_poly.type
_entity_poly.pdbx_seq_one_letter_code
_entity_poly.pdbx_strand_id
1 'polypeptide(L)'
;LQIFTADLPIIVREYQSNVYSPAAYFVAINAADAVQYLVFPTLYSMIVYALAEYSWTFQQYLKFNLLNIIVAFLASSIGYAAACIFGTLSLATTYVPVIIGP
;
A
#
# COMPACT_ATOMS: atom_id res chain seq x y z
N LEU A 1 0.53 1.98 -6.78
CA LEU A 1 0.69 3.41 -7.17
C LEU A 1 0.41 3.66 -8.66
N GLN A 2 1.05 2.92 -9.59
CA GLN A 2 0.84 3.11 -11.04
C GLN A 2 -0.61 2.92 -11.51
N ILE A 3 -1.30 1.92 -10.97
CA ILE A 3 -2.68 1.59 -11.36
C ILE A 3 -3.66 2.67 -10.86
N PHE A 4 -3.56 3.02 -9.56
CA PHE A 4 -4.48 3.98 -8.94
C PHE A 4 -4.41 5.40 -9.53
N THR A 5 -3.24 5.87 -9.96
CA THR A 5 -3.11 7.21 -10.59
C THR A 5 -3.57 7.22 -12.05
N ALA A 6 -3.52 6.08 -12.74
CA ALA A 6 -4.05 5.94 -14.11
C ALA A 6 -5.60 5.88 -14.12
N ASP A 7 -6.19 5.31 -13.07
CA ASP A 7 -7.65 5.11 -12.98
C ASP A 7 -8.39 6.32 -12.37
N LEU A 8 -7.69 7.24 -11.71
CA LEU A 8 -8.26 8.46 -11.12
C LEU A 8 -9.19 9.26 -12.06
N PRO A 9 -8.81 9.59 -13.33
CA PRO A 9 -9.70 10.33 -14.23
C PRO A 9 -10.95 9.54 -14.64
N ILE A 10 -10.88 8.20 -14.67
CA ILE A 10 -12.01 7.32 -15.00
C ILE A 10 -13.02 7.35 -13.86
N ILE A 11 -12.54 7.25 -12.61
CA ILE A 11 -13.38 7.27 -11.40
C ILE A 11 -14.15 8.60 -11.30
N VAL A 12 -13.52 9.73 -11.59
CA VAL A 12 -14.18 11.04 -11.56
C VAL A 12 -15.32 11.11 -12.58
N ARG A 13 -15.11 10.55 -13.78
CA ARG A 13 -16.12 10.50 -14.84
C ARG A 13 -17.29 9.58 -14.47
N GLU A 14 -17.01 8.43 -13.87
CA GLU A 14 -18.03 7.44 -13.49
C GLU A 14 -18.84 7.90 -12.27
N TYR A 15 -18.22 8.66 -11.36
CA TYR A 15 -18.91 9.36 -10.27
C TYR A 15 -19.90 10.41 -10.81
N GLN A 16 -19.48 11.23 -11.76
CA GLN A 16 -20.37 12.23 -12.40
C GLN A 16 -21.55 11.58 -13.15
N SER A 17 -21.37 10.33 -13.58
CA SER A 17 -22.41 9.52 -14.24
C SER A 17 -23.29 8.74 -13.25
N ASN A 18 -23.09 8.91 -11.93
CA ASN A 18 -23.81 8.22 -10.83
C ASN A 18 -23.80 6.68 -10.92
N VAL A 19 -22.77 6.08 -11.52
CA VAL A 19 -22.71 4.61 -11.68
C VAL A 19 -22.40 3.92 -10.35
N TYR A 20 -21.53 4.51 -9.51
CA TYR A 20 -21.22 4.02 -8.17
C TYR A 20 -20.69 5.13 -7.25
N SER A 21 -20.79 4.90 -5.93
CA SER A 21 -20.24 5.82 -4.92
C SER A 21 -18.71 5.69 -4.82
N PRO A 22 -17.96 6.80 -4.68
CA PRO A 22 -16.50 6.78 -4.53
C PRO A 22 -16.03 5.98 -3.32
N ALA A 23 -16.86 5.94 -2.26
CA ALA A 23 -16.57 5.17 -1.06
C ALA A 23 -16.58 3.65 -1.30
N ALA A 24 -17.50 3.16 -2.15
CA ALA A 24 -17.56 1.74 -2.48
C ALA A 24 -16.33 1.30 -3.29
N TYR A 25 -15.89 2.14 -4.23
CA TYR A 25 -14.66 1.91 -4.99
C TYR A 25 -13.43 1.89 -4.08
N PHE A 26 -13.33 2.84 -3.14
CA PHE A 26 -12.21 2.90 -2.20
C PHE A 26 -12.13 1.63 -1.33
N VAL A 27 -13.25 1.11 -0.82
CA VAL A 27 -13.23 -0.12 -0.03
C VAL A 27 -12.86 -1.33 -0.91
N ALA A 28 -13.38 -1.41 -2.13
CA ALA A 28 -13.11 -2.51 -3.05
C ALA A 28 -11.62 -2.59 -3.44
N ILE A 29 -11.00 -1.47 -3.81
CA ILE A 29 -9.58 -1.44 -4.17
C ILE A 29 -8.68 -1.75 -2.98
N ASN A 30 -8.99 -1.20 -1.79
CA ASN A 30 -8.21 -1.50 -0.58
C ASN A 30 -8.34 -2.97 -0.18
N ALA A 31 -9.51 -3.59 -0.35
CA ALA A 31 -9.72 -5.01 -0.06
C ALA A 31 -8.93 -5.91 -1.03
N ALA A 32 -8.87 -5.54 -2.31
CA ALA A 32 -8.07 -6.26 -3.31
C ALA A 32 -6.57 -6.15 -3.00
N ASP A 33 -6.09 -4.96 -2.68
CA ASP A 33 -4.68 -4.71 -2.40
C ASP A 33 -4.25 -5.22 -1.01
N ALA A 34 -5.15 -5.32 -0.03
CA ALA A 34 -4.85 -5.82 1.31
C ALA A 34 -4.33 -7.26 1.30
N VAL A 35 -4.81 -8.11 0.39
CA VAL A 35 -4.30 -9.49 0.24
C VAL A 35 -2.84 -9.45 -0.19
N GLN A 36 -2.52 -8.57 -1.14
CA GLN A 36 -1.17 -8.39 -1.65
C GLN A 36 -0.22 -7.87 -0.57
N TYR A 37 -0.65 -6.88 0.24
CA TYR A 37 0.13 -6.35 1.36
C TYR A 37 0.27 -7.30 2.55
N LEU A 38 -0.44 -8.43 2.57
CA LEU A 38 -0.26 -9.47 3.58
C LEU A 38 0.73 -10.55 3.11
N VAL A 39 0.65 -10.97 1.85
CA VAL A 39 1.49 -12.05 1.30
C VAL A 39 2.94 -11.60 1.08
N PHE A 40 3.18 -10.40 0.55
CA PHE A 40 4.54 -9.96 0.27
C PHE A 40 5.42 -9.75 1.52
N PRO A 41 4.99 -9.00 2.56
CA PRO A 41 5.81 -8.79 3.74
C PRO A 41 5.95 -10.04 4.62
N THR A 42 5.05 -11.03 4.52
CA THR A 42 5.18 -12.33 5.19
C THR A 42 6.25 -13.21 4.54
N LEU A 43 6.30 -13.25 3.20
CA LEU A 43 7.38 -13.93 2.48
C LEU A 43 8.73 -13.25 2.72
N TYR A 44 8.76 -11.92 2.67
CA TYR A 44 9.98 -11.15 2.96
C TYR A 44 10.45 -11.36 4.41
N SER A 45 9.54 -11.29 5.38
CA SER A 45 9.91 -11.47 6.79
C SER A 45 10.43 -12.88 7.06
N MET A 46 9.88 -13.91 6.40
CA MET A 46 10.35 -15.29 6.49
C MET A 46 11.79 -15.45 6.00
N ILE A 47 12.13 -14.88 4.83
CA ILE A 47 13.47 -14.97 4.25
C ILE A 47 14.49 -14.21 5.10
N VAL A 48 14.18 -12.98 5.48
CA VAL A 48 15.10 -12.13 6.27
C VAL A 48 15.35 -12.74 7.65
N TYR A 49 14.31 -13.29 8.28
CA TYR A 49 14.45 -13.92 9.59
C TYR A 49 15.31 -15.19 9.54
N ALA A 50 15.20 -15.98 8.47
CA ALA A 50 16.05 -17.14 8.24
C ALA A 50 17.52 -16.76 8.00
N LEU A 51 17.79 -15.66 7.29
CA LEU A 51 19.14 -15.19 6.98
C LEU A 51 19.80 -14.43 8.14
N ALA A 52 19.01 -13.81 9.02
CA ALA A 52 19.51 -13.02 10.15
C ALA A 52 19.86 -13.87 11.40
N GLU A 53 19.73 -15.20 11.33
CA GLU A 53 20.01 -16.15 12.42
C GLU A 53 19.35 -15.77 13.76
N TYR A 54 18.13 -15.23 13.72
CA TYR A 54 17.43 -14.81 14.92
C TYR A 54 16.91 -16.01 15.74
N SER A 55 16.72 -15.83 17.05
CA SER A 55 16.19 -16.89 17.93
C SER A 55 14.81 -17.36 17.46
N TRP A 56 14.66 -18.65 17.17
CA TRP A 56 13.48 -19.30 16.57
C TRP A 56 12.22 -19.37 17.46
N THR A 57 12.03 -18.40 18.35
CA THR A 57 10.84 -18.32 19.19
C THR A 57 9.68 -17.79 18.36
N PHE A 58 8.61 -18.59 18.23
CA PHE A 58 7.41 -18.23 17.46
C PHE A 58 6.83 -16.84 17.83
N GLN A 59 6.86 -16.48 19.11
CA GLN A 59 6.40 -15.16 19.58
C GLN A 59 7.22 -13.99 19.03
N GLN A 60 8.53 -14.15 18.82
CA GLN A 60 9.41 -13.11 18.30
C GLN A 60 9.19 -12.95 16.79
N TYR A 61 9.07 -14.06 16.06
CA TYR A 61 8.72 -14.04 14.64
C TYR A 61 7.36 -13.37 14.39
N LEU A 62 6.34 -13.70 15.19
CA LEU A 62 5.01 -13.11 15.05
C LEU A 62 5.04 -11.58 15.22
N LYS A 63 5.75 -11.08 16.23
CA LYS A 63 5.90 -9.63 16.47
C LYS A 63 6.62 -8.94 15.31
N PHE A 64 7.70 -9.52 14.80
CA PHE A 64 8.44 -8.99 13.66
C PHE A 64 7.58 -8.94 12.38
N ASN A 65 6.89 -10.04 12.09
CA ASN A 65 6.01 -10.12 10.94
C ASN A 65 4.85 -9.11 11.03
N LEU A 66 4.23 -8.96 12.20
CA LEU A 66 3.13 -8.02 12.42
C LEU A 66 3.58 -6.57 12.25
N LEU A 67 4.76 -6.19 12.76
CA LEU A 67 5.34 -4.86 12.53
C LEU A 67 5.54 -4.58 11.04
N ASN A 68 6.09 -5.56 10.31
CA ASN A 68 6.35 -5.39 8.88
C ASN A 68 5.05 -5.22 8.07
N ILE A 69 4.00 -5.95 8.44
CA ILE A 69 2.66 -5.80 7.86
C ILE A 69 2.10 -4.40 8.14
N ILE A 70 2.17 -3.90 9.38
CA ILE A 70 1.69 -2.56 9.73
C ILE A 70 2.43 -1.49 8.93
N VAL A 71 3.75 -1.59 8.79
CA VAL A 71 4.55 -0.65 8.00
C VAL A 71 4.14 -0.67 6.54
N ALA A 72 3.88 -1.84 5.95
CA ALA A 72 3.40 -1.95 4.57
C ALA A 72 2.03 -1.29 4.38
N PHE A 73 1.09 -1.46 5.31
CA PHE A 73 -0.21 -0.79 5.28
C PHE A 73 -0.08 0.73 5.41
N LEU A 74 0.79 1.21 6.32
CA LEU A 74 1.05 2.63 6.50
C LEU A 74 1.63 3.27 5.23
N ALA A 75 2.67 2.65 4.66
CA ALA A 75 3.33 3.13 3.44
C ALA A 75 2.35 3.21 2.26
N SER A 76 1.46 2.22 2.14
CA SER A 76 0.45 2.17 1.09
C SER A 76 -0.58 3.29 1.26
N SER A 77 -1.06 3.54 2.48
CA SER A 77 -1.98 4.64 2.79
C SER A 77 -1.41 6.01 2.40
N ILE A 78 -0.14 6.26 2.76
CA ILE A 78 0.58 7.49 2.37
C ILE A 78 0.69 7.58 0.84
N GLY A 79 0.96 6.46 0.16
CA GLY A 79 0.98 6.37 -1.30
C GLY A 79 -0.35 6.77 -1.93
N TYR A 80 -1.49 6.28 -1.43
CA TYR A 80 -2.80 6.67 -1.94
C TYR A 80 -3.11 8.16 -1.67
N ALA A 81 -2.75 8.67 -0.48
CA ALA A 81 -2.92 10.09 -0.18
C ALA A 81 -2.12 10.99 -1.14
N ALA A 82 -0.85 10.64 -1.39
CA ALA A 82 -0.01 11.34 -2.36
C ALA A 82 -0.57 11.24 -3.79
N ALA A 83 -1.08 10.08 -4.18
CA ALA A 83 -1.71 9.89 -5.49
C ALA A 83 -2.92 10.82 -5.70
N CYS A 84 -3.77 10.99 -4.68
CA CYS A 84 -4.91 11.91 -4.73
C CYS A 84 -4.49 13.39 -4.81
N ILE A 85 -3.39 13.78 -4.16
CA ILE A 85 -2.91 15.18 -4.16
C ILE A 85 -2.31 15.57 -5.51
N PHE A 86 -1.49 14.70 -6.11
CA PHE A 86 -0.72 15.05 -7.30
C PHE A 86 -1.41 14.70 -8.62
N GLY A 87 -2.36 13.76 -8.63
CA GLY A 87 -3.19 13.41 -9.80
C GLY A 87 -2.45 12.83 -11.02
N THR A 88 -1.12 12.90 -11.04
CA THR A 88 -0.26 12.43 -12.14
C THR A 88 0.88 11.59 -11.58
N LEU A 89 1.16 10.47 -12.25
CA LEU A 89 2.15 9.48 -11.81
C LEU A 89 3.55 10.10 -11.65
N SER A 90 3.99 10.91 -12.63
CA SER A 90 5.32 11.52 -12.63
C SER A 90 5.59 12.44 -11.44
N LEU A 91 4.58 13.20 -10.99
CA LEU A 91 4.73 14.06 -9.82
C LEU A 91 4.72 13.21 -8.55
N ALA A 92 3.78 12.28 -8.42
CA ALA A 92 3.68 11.41 -7.24
C ALA A 92 4.98 10.61 -6.99
N THR A 93 5.57 10.00 -8.00
CA THR A 93 6.81 9.21 -7.84
C THR A 93 8.05 10.05 -7.53
N THR A 94 8.02 11.35 -7.85
CA THR A 94 9.12 12.27 -7.59
C THR A 94 9.04 12.86 -6.17
N TYR A 95 7.83 13.16 -5.68
CA TYR A 95 7.64 13.77 -4.36
C TYR A 95 7.56 12.77 -3.21
N VAL A 96 7.06 11.55 -3.44
CA VAL A 96 6.98 10.51 -2.40
C VAL A 96 8.34 10.23 -1.74
N PRO A 97 9.46 10.02 -2.46
CA PRO A 97 10.76 9.80 -1.82
C PRO A 97 11.32 11.04 -1.13
N VAL A 98 10.93 12.26 -1.53
CA VAL A 98 11.34 13.52 -0.88
C VAL A 98 10.63 13.73 0.46
N ILE A 99 9.43 13.17 0.63
CA ILE A 99 8.68 13.22 1.90
C ILE A 99 9.18 12.16 2.89
N ILE A 100 9.73 11.05 2.38
CA ILE A 100 10.12 9.88 3.19
C ILE A 100 11.63 9.88 3.52
N GLY A 101 12.48 10.43 2.63
CA GLY A 101 13.89 10.69 2.91
C GLY A 101 14.10 12.00 3.70
N PRO A 102 15.29 12.21 4.30
CA PRO A 102 15.65 13.53 4.82
C PRO A 102 15.75 14.59 3.72
#